data_AF-A0A526TVN1-F1
#
_entry.id   AF-A0A526TVN1-F1
#
_cell.length_a   1.000
_cell.length_b   1.000
_cell.length_c   1.000
_cell.angle_alpha   90.00
_cell.angle_beta   90.00
_cell.angle_gamma   90.00
#
_symmetry.space_group_name_H-M   'P 1'
#
loop_
_entity.id
_entity.type
_entity.pdbx_description
1 polymer ?
#
loop_
_entity_poly.entity_id
_entity_poly.type
_entity_poly.pdbx_seq_one_letter_code
_entity_poly.pdbx_strand_id
1 'polypeptide(L)'
;MPLALSSAAFAEGGQIPERYTRDGKNVSPPLKWSGVPDEAKSLVLVVQDPDAPSGTFGHWAVFNISPDTRELPEAESGKPGPGALRQATNDFGNAY
;
A
#
# COMPACT_ATOMS: atom_id res chain seq x y z
N MET A 1 0.37 -7.79 20.50
CA MET A 1 0.63 -6.38 20.11
C MET A 1 -0.36 -6.00 19.04
N PRO A 2 -0.84 -4.75 18.95
CA PRO A 2 -1.75 -4.35 17.87
C PRO A 2 -1.03 -4.34 16.51
N LEU A 3 -1.78 -4.59 15.44
CA LEU A 3 -1.29 -4.42 14.07
C LEU A 3 -0.98 -2.94 13.84
N ALA A 4 0.23 -2.63 13.43
CA ALA A 4 0.69 -1.27 13.15
C ALA A 4 1.34 -1.19 11.78
N LEU A 5 1.09 -0.11 11.04
CA LEU A 5 1.64 0.20 9.73
C LEU A 5 2.44 1.51 9.81
N SER A 6 3.58 1.57 9.14
CA SER A 6 4.46 2.74 9.10
C SER A 6 5.18 2.85 7.77
N SER A 7 5.71 4.03 7.49
CA SER A 7 6.54 4.31 6.33
C SER A 7 7.77 5.12 6.73
N ALA A 8 8.92 4.81 6.13
CA ALA A 8 10.11 5.65 6.30
C ALA A 8 10.03 6.96 5.48
N ALA A 9 9.07 7.05 4.56
CA ALA A 9 8.91 8.19 3.67
C ALA A 9 8.15 9.37 4.30
N PHE A 10 7.21 9.09 5.20
CA PHE A 10 6.41 10.09 5.90
C PHE A 10 5.79 9.48 7.17
N ALA A 11 5.53 10.34 8.15
CA ALA A 11 4.85 9.96 9.39
C ALA A 11 3.33 9.87 9.20
N GLU A 12 2.65 9.16 10.09
CA GLU A 12 1.18 9.17 10.17
C GLU A 12 0.64 10.60 10.30
N GLY A 13 -0.38 10.94 9.51
CA GLY A 13 -0.93 12.30 9.42
C GLY A 13 0.00 13.32 8.75
N GLY A 14 1.21 12.93 8.34
CA GLY A 14 2.14 13.76 7.62
C GLY A 14 1.79 13.91 6.15
N GLN A 15 2.38 14.93 5.51
CA GLN A 15 2.23 15.14 4.07
C GLN A 15 2.92 14.02 3.29
N ILE A 16 2.20 13.42 2.34
CA ILE A 16 2.76 12.45 1.40
C ILE A 16 3.69 13.19 0.42
N PRO A 17 4.98 12.81 0.31
CA PRO A 17 5.90 13.44 -0.62
C PRO A 17 5.45 13.28 -2.08
N GLU A 18 5.63 14.32 -2.89
CA GLU A 18 5.23 14.36 -4.31
C GLU A 18 5.71 13.14 -5.12
N ARG A 19 6.89 12.59 -4.79
CA ARG A 19 7.40 11.35 -5.38
C ARG A 19 6.35 10.22 -5.44
N TYR A 20 5.56 10.06 -4.39
CA TYR A 20 4.59 8.97 -4.24
C TYR A 20 3.19 9.35 -4.74
N THR A 21 3.01 10.56 -5.26
CA THR A 21 1.77 10.99 -5.90
C THR A 21 1.85 10.79 -7.40
N ARG A 22 0.70 10.96 -8.07
CA ARG A 22 0.63 10.95 -9.53
C ARG A 22 1.41 12.08 -10.19
N ASP A 23 1.55 13.21 -9.51
CA ASP A 23 2.26 14.38 -10.04
C ASP A 23 3.78 14.17 -10.02
N GLY A 24 4.29 13.29 -9.16
CA GLY A 24 5.69 12.88 -9.13
C GLY A 24 5.94 11.58 -9.90
N LYS A 25 6.65 10.64 -9.26
CA LYS A 25 7.05 9.37 -9.89
C LYS A 25 5.96 8.31 -9.85
N ASN A 26 4.88 8.53 -9.11
CA ASN A 26 3.78 7.58 -8.94
C ASN A 26 4.26 6.17 -8.50
N VAL A 27 5.26 6.14 -7.61
CA VAL A 27 5.79 4.92 -6.98
C VAL A 27 5.12 4.70 -5.62
N SER A 28 5.03 3.46 -5.15
CA SER A 28 4.48 3.19 -3.82
C SER A 28 5.49 3.58 -2.73
N PRO A 29 5.05 4.10 -1.57
CA PRO A 29 5.97 4.33 -0.46
C PRO A 29 6.49 3.01 0.11
N PRO A 30 7.69 3.00 0.73
CA PRO A 30 8.16 1.86 1.49
C PRO A 30 7.28 1.69 2.73
N LEU A 31 6.64 0.54 2.87
CA LEU A 31 5.71 0.25 3.95
C LEU A 31 6.28 -0.85 4.84
N LYS A 32 6.12 -0.70 6.16
CA LYS A 32 6.47 -1.71 7.16
C LYS A 32 5.34 -1.89 8.14
N TRP A 33 5.10 -3.12 8.54
CA TRP A 33 4.10 -3.42 9.55
C TRP A 33 4.58 -4.45 10.58
N SER A 34 3.95 -4.40 11.74
CA SER A 34 4.24 -5.27 12.88
C SER A 34 2.97 -5.64 13.61
N GLY A 35 3.03 -6.63 14.52
CA GLY A 35 1.85 -7.05 15.27
C GLY A 35 0.82 -7.82 14.44
N VAL A 36 1.24 -8.50 13.39
CA VAL A 36 0.39 -9.46 12.65
C VAL A 36 0.00 -10.59 13.61
N PRO A 37 -1.30 -10.90 13.80
CA PRO A 37 -1.73 -12.01 14.64
C PRO A 37 -1.20 -13.35 14.14
N ASP A 38 -0.84 -14.25 15.06
CA ASP A 38 -0.27 -15.56 14.73
C ASP A 38 -1.24 -16.44 13.92
N GLU A 39 -2.55 -16.21 14.06
CA GLU A 39 -3.58 -16.93 13.32
C GLU A 39 -3.82 -16.39 11.90
N ALA A 40 -3.22 -15.25 11.54
CA ALA A 40 -3.41 -14.61 10.23
C ALA A 40 -2.99 -15.55 9.09
N LYS A 41 -3.85 -15.69 8.09
CA LYS A 41 -3.59 -16.53 6.90
C LYS A 41 -3.03 -15.76 5.73
N SER A 42 -3.35 -14.48 5.64
CA SER A 42 -2.85 -13.55 4.65
C SER A 42 -3.14 -12.12 5.10
N LEU A 43 -2.48 -11.17 4.45
CA LEU A 43 -2.70 -9.74 4.62
C LEU A 43 -3.20 -9.12 3.31
N VAL A 44 -3.93 -8.01 3.46
CA VAL A 44 -4.31 -7.11 2.37
C VAL A 44 -3.89 -5.70 2.75
N LEU A 45 -3.32 -4.98 1.80
CA LEU A 45 -3.06 -3.54 1.88
C LEU A 45 -4.06 -2.83 0.99
N VAL A 46 -4.74 -1.81 1.51
CA VAL A 46 -5.67 -0.96 0.78
C VAL A 46 -5.28 0.50 1.01
N VAL A 47 -5.16 1.27 -0.08
CA VAL A 47 -4.92 2.71 -0.05
C VAL A 47 -6.13 3.39 -0.68
N GLN A 48 -6.84 4.16 0.14
CA GLN A 48 -8.08 4.83 -0.23
C GLN A 48 -8.04 6.30 0.20
N ASP A 49 -8.60 7.17 -0.63
CA ASP A 49 -8.84 8.58 -0.34
C ASP A 49 -10.36 8.79 -0.15
N PRO A 50 -10.84 8.91 1.10
CA PRO A 50 -12.25 9.17 1.37
C PRO A 50 -12.68 10.59 1.03
N ASP A 51 -11.75 11.53 0.85
CA ASP A 51 -11.99 12.95 0.62
C ASP A 51 -12.03 13.30 -0.87
N ALA A 52 -11.86 12.31 -1.76
CA ALA A 52 -11.90 12.50 -3.19
C ALA A 52 -13.27 13.06 -3.66
N PRO A 53 -13.29 13.95 -4.70
CA PRO A 53 -14.49 14.72 -5.05
C PRO A 53 -15.73 13.91 -5.43
N SER A 54 -15.58 12.65 -5.82
CA SER A 54 -16.67 11.75 -6.25
C SER A 54 -16.95 10.63 -5.24
N GLY A 55 -16.55 10.80 -3.98
CA GLY A 55 -16.59 9.78 -2.94
C GLY A 55 -15.28 9.02 -2.84
N THR A 56 -15.23 7.99 -2.00
CA THR A 56 -14.00 7.25 -1.70
C THR A 56 -13.33 6.71 -2.95
N PHE A 57 -12.06 7.04 -3.12
CA PHE A 57 -11.25 6.65 -4.27
C PHE A 57 -10.17 5.64 -3.88
N GLY A 58 -10.19 4.46 -4.48
CA GLY A 58 -9.19 3.40 -4.32
C GLY A 58 -7.95 3.67 -5.16
N HIS A 59 -6.85 4.07 -4.54
CA HIS A 59 -5.56 4.30 -5.20
C HIS A 59 -4.81 3.00 -5.49
N TRP A 60 -4.84 2.05 -4.56
CA TRP A 60 -4.07 0.82 -4.65
C TRP A 60 -4.62 -0.25 -3.72
N ALA A 61 -4.60 -1.52 -4.16
CA ALA A 61 -4.83 -2.64 -3.26
C ALA A 61 -3.98 -3.84 -3.66
N VAL A 62 -3.34 -4.46 -2.67
CA VAL A 62 -2.49 -5.65 -2.82
C VAL A 62 -2.96 -6.70 -1.84
N PHE A 63 -3.18 -7.92 -2.33
CA PHE A 63 -3.77 -9.00 -1.54
C PHE A 63 -2.98 -10.30 -1.69
N ASN A 64 -3.34 -11.28 -0.85
CA ASN A 64 -2.59 -12.54 -0.68
C ASN A 64 -1.14 -12.32 -0.24
N ILE A 65 -0.88 -11.26 0.52
CA ILE A 65 0.42 -11.02 1.14
C ILE A 65 0.61 -12.09 2.22
N SER A 66 1.77 -12.75 2.24
CA SER A 66 2.09 -13.73 3.27
C SER A 66 1.98 -13.09 4.67
N PRO A 67 1.40 -13.79 5.66
CA PRO A 67 1.38 -13.30 7.04
C PRO A 67 2.78 -13.20 7.65
N ASP A 68 3.82 -13.73 7.00
CA ASP A 68 5.24 -13.58 7.40
C ASP A 68 5.91 -12.35 6.78
N THR A 69 5.32 -11.75 5.75
CA THR A 69 5.83 -10.50 5.16
C THR A 69 5.72 -9.39 6.20
N ARG A 70 6.77 -8.59 6.36
CA ARG A 70 6.82 -7.45 7.31
C ARG A 70 7.00 -6.10 6.64
N GLU A 71 7.28 -6.10 5.34
CA GLU A 71 7.50 -4.88 4.58
C GLU A 71 7.14 -5.06 3.10
N LEU A 72 6.80 -3.95 2.46
CA LEU A 72 6.79 -3.78 1.02
C LEU A 72 7.77 -2.66 0.67
N PRO A 73 8.82 -2.95 -0.13
CA PRO A 73 9.71 -1.91 -0.58
C PRO A 73 8.97 -0.91 -1.50
N GLU A 74 9.58 0.25 -1.71
CA GLU A 74 9.16 1.16 -2.77
C GLU A 74 9.12 0.39 -4.11
N ALA A 75 8.03 0.55 -4.84
CA ALA A 75 7.80 -0.16 -6.08
C ALA A 75 7.28 0.77 -7.18
N GLU A 76 7.89 0.65 -8.36
CA GLU A 76 7.41 1.34 -9.54
C GLU A 76 6.12 0.68 -10.06
N SER A 77 5.17 1.52 -10.48
CA SER A 77 3.87 1.05 -11.01
C SER A 77 3.15 0.08 -10.06
N GLY A 78 3.31 0.26 -8.75
CA GLY A 78 2.65 -0.57 -7.75
C GLY A 78 3.02 -2.05 -7.78
N LYS A 79 4.13 -2.48 -8.42
CA LYS A 79 4.56 -3.89 -8.48
C LYS A 79 5.58 -4.22 -7.36
N PRO A 80 5.15 -4.60 -6.15
CA PRO A 80 6.05 -4.84 -5.04
C PRO A 80 6.89 -6.11 -5.24
N GLY A 81 8.13 -5.91 -5.65
CA GLY A 81 9.20 -6.89 -5.54
C GLY A 81 9.11 -8.11 -6.47
N PRO A 82 10.09 -9.03 -6.38
CA PRO A 82 10.24 -10.17 -7.27
C PRO A 82 9.24 -11.33 -7.02
N GLY A 83 8.27 -11.16 -6.12
CA GLY A 83 7.18 -12.10 -5.89
C GLY A 83 5.88 -11.52 -6.42
N ALA A 84 5.15 -12.26 -7.25
CA ALA A 84 3.88 -11.82 -7.85
C ALA A 84 2.77 -11.65 -6.79
N LEU A 85 2.81 -10.57 -6.02
CA LEU A 85 1.68 -10.16 -5.21
C LEU A 85 0.54 -9.74 -6.14
N ARG A 86 -0.67 -10.21 -5.84
CA ARG A 86 -1.84 -9.92 -6.65
C ARG A 86 -2.37 -8.55 -6.30
N GLN A 87 -2.76 -7.81 -7.32
CA GLN A 87 -3.27 -6.45 -7.18
C GLN A 87 -4.70 -6.36 -7.69
N ALA A 88 -5.51 -5.50 -7.07
CA ALA A 88 -6.82 -5.18 -7.58
C ALA A 88 -6.73 -4.09 -8.64
N THR A 89 -7.73 -4.04 -9.53
CA THR A 89 -7.93 -2.87 -10.39
C THR A 89 -8.29 -1.67 -9.51
N ASN A 90 -7.52 -0.59 -9.61
CA ASN A 90 -7.80 0.64 -8.88
C ASN A 90 -8.83 1.53 -9.63
N ASP A 91 -9.30 2.61 -9.01
CA ASP A 91 -10.34 3.46 -9.59
C ASP A 91 -9.84 4.31 -10.79
N PHE A 92 -8.55 4.23 -11.09
CA PHE A 92 -8.00 4.74 -12.35
C PHE A 92 -8.09 3.73 -13.51
N GLY A 93 -8.58 2.52 -13.26
CA GLY A 93 -8.65 1.43 -14.24
C GLY A 93 -7.34 0.66 -14.42
N ASN A 94 -6.33 0.87 -13.57
CA ASN A 94 -5.05 0.16 -13.67
C ASN A 94 -5.11 -1.16 -12.89
N ALA A 95 -4.74 -2.25 -13.55
CA ALA A 95 -4.45 -3.54 -12.93
C ALA A 95 -2.95 -3.82 -13.12
N TYR A 96 -2.17 -3.68 -12.05
CA TYR A 96 -0.71 -3.78 -12.10
C TYR A 96 -0.20 -5.20 -11.84
#